data_AF-A0A3N5RA69-F1
#
_entry.id   AF-A0A3N5RA69-F1
#
_cell.length_a   1.000
_cell.length_b   1.000
_cell.length_c   1.000
_cell.angle_alpha   90.00
_cell.angle_beta   90.00
_cell.angle_gamma   90.00
#
_symmetry.space_group_name_H-M   'P 1'
#
loop_
_entity.id
_entity.type
_entity.pdbx_description
1 polymer ?
#
loop_
_entity_poly.entity_id
_entity_poly.type
_entity_poly.pdbx_seq_one_letter_code
_entity_poly.pdbx_strand_id
1 'polypeptide(L)'
;MIFLRILDRKRTTDQTIADVCRCRNFAGKFEIQFKSLQCRILRPQGFRPDNLPHLCEPLTCRTIQFSIDFIPDHALGSMEDN
;
A
#
# COMPACT_ATOMS: atom_id res chain seq x y z
N MET A 1 -5.64 3.24 0.81
CA MET A 1 -6.05 1.88 1.19
C MET A 1 -7.27 1.96 2.12
N ILE A 2 -8.46 2.08 1.52
CA ILE A 2 -9.76 2.15 2.23
C ILE A 2 -10.54 0.84 2.09
N PHE A 3 -10.09 -0.06 1.20
CA PHE A 3 -10.80 -1.28 0.81
C PHE A 3 -10.94 -2.34 1.91
N LEU A 4 -10.06 -2.34 2.93
CA LEU A 4 -10.18 -3.26 4.06
C LEU A 4 -11.38 -2.96 4.98
N ARG A 5 -11.89 -1.72 4.99
CA ARG A 5 -13.04 -1.32 5.81
C ARG A 5 -14.39 -1.62 5.16
N ILE A 6 -14.44 -1.70 3.83
CA ILE A 6 -15.71 -1.86 3.08
C ILE A 6 -16.14 -3.33 3.02
N LEU A 7 -15.19 -4.27 3.13
CA LEU A 7 -15.46 -5.69 2.91
C LEU A 7 -15.96 -6.47 4.14
N ASP A 8 -15.99 -5.90 5.36
CA ASP A 8 -16.27 -6.73 6.55
C ASP A 8 -17.03 -5.98 7.65
N ARG A 9 -18.35 -6.19 7.70
CA ARG A 9 -19.26 -5.63 8.73
C ARG A 9 -19.20 -6.38 10.08
N LYS A 10 -18.32 -7.38 10.27
CA LYS A 10 -18.27 -8.23 11.47
C LYS A 10 -16.90 -8.33 12.16
N ARG A 11 -16.03 -7.32 12.08
CA ARG A 11 -14.75 -7.35 12.83
C ARG A 11 -14.94 -7.05 14.31
N THR A 12 -14.32 -7.87 15.15
CA THR A 12 -14.15 -7.58 16.58
C THR A 12 -13.17 -6.42 16.76
N THR A 13 -13.22 -5.76 17.93
CA THR A 13 -12.32 -4.65 18.27
C THR A 13 -10.85 -5.07 18.15
N ASP A 14 -10.52 -6.31 18.53
CA ASP A 14 -9.16 -6.86 18.49
C ASP A 14 -8.63 -6.98 17.05
N GLN A 15 -9.46 -7.49 16.13
CA GLN A 15 -9.10 -7.59 14.72
C GLN A 15 -8.87 -6.21 14.11
N THR A 16 -9.69 -5.22 14.50
CA THR A 16 -9.56 -3.82 14.06
C THR A 16 -8.25 -3.19 14.55
N ILE A 17 -7.86 -3.45 15.81
CA ILE A 17 -6.57 -2.97 16.36
C ILE A 17 -5.40 -3.60 15.60
N ALA A 18 -5.45 -4.90 15.35
CA ALA A 18 -4.42 -5.60 14.59
C ALA A 18 -4.26 -5.04 13.16
N ASP A 19 -5.37 -4.69 12.49
CA ASP A 19 -5.34 -4.05 11.17
C ASP A 19 -4.69 -2.67 11.20
N VAL A 20 -5.05 -1.84 12.20
CA VAL A 20 -4.46 -0.51 12.36
C VAL A 20 -2.96 -0.62 12.63
N CYS A 21 -2.54 -1.56 13.47
CA CYS A 21 -1.13 -1.84 13.73
C CYS A 21 -0.38 -2.27 12.46
N ARG A 22 -0.96 -3.16 11.65
CA ARG A 22 -0.40 -3.57 10.35
C ARG A 22 -0.28 -2.39 9.38
N CYS A 23 -1.33 -1.58 9.26
CA CYS A 23 -1.33 -0.38 8.41
C CYS A 23 -0.25 0.62 8.86
N ARG A 24 -0.12 0.85 10.16
CA ARG A 24 0.91 1.73 10.73
C ARG A 24 2.31 1.19 10.46
N ASN A 25 2.52 -0.12 10.58
CA ASN A 25 3.81 -0.73 10.28
C ASN A 25 4.18 -0.62 8.79
N PHE A 26 3.22 -0.92 7.90
CA PHE A 26 3.39 -0.74 6.45
C PHE A 26 3.75 0.71 6.13
N ALA A 27 2.97 1.66 6.62
CA ALA A 27 3.19 3.10 6.43
C ALA A 27 4.60 3.52 6.89
N GLY A 28 5.02 3.12 8.09
CA GLY A 28 6.34 3.44 8.61
C GLY A 28 7.47 2.85 7.76
N LYS A 29 7.38 1.58 7.35
CA LYS A 29 8.38 0.96 6.47
C LYS A 29 8.40 1.60 5.08
N PHE A 30 7.22 1.94 4.55
CA PHE A 30 7.09 2.62 3.28
C PHE A 30 7.77 4.00 3.32
N GLU A 31 7.56 4.79 4.39
CA GLU A 31 8.20 6.09 4.54
C GLU A 31 9.73 5.97 4.72
N ILE A 32 10.23 4.93 5.39
CA ILE A 32 11.67 4.67 5.47
C ILE A 32 12.26 4.42 4.08
N GLN A 33 11.58 3.64 3.22
CA GLN A 33 12.10 3.26 1.90
C GLN A 33 11.87 4.32 0.82
N PHE A 34 10.71 4.98 0.82
CA PHE A 34 10.27 5.91 -0.23
C PHE A 34 10.20 7.37 0.23
N LYS A 35 10.55 7.66 1.48
CA LYS A 35 10.56 8.99 2.14
C LYS A 35 9.21 9.58 2.51
N SER A 36 8.13 9.23 1.81
CA SER A 36 6.80 9.77 2.11
C SER A 36 5.69 8.91 1.52
N LEU A 37 4.51 8.96 2.12
CA LEU A 37 3.26 8.45 1.55
C LEU A 37 2.57 9.45 0.59
N GLN A 38 3.08 10.68 0.49
CA GLN A 38 2.43 11.74 -0.29
C GLN A 38 2.96 11.77 -1.73
N CYS A 39 2.04 11.65 -2.70
CA CYS A 39 2.40 11.69 -4.13
C CYS A 39 3.12 12.98 -4.53
N ARG A 40 2.82 14.13 -3.92
CA ARG A 40 3.52 15.40 -4.20
C ARG A 40 5.01 15.35 -3.85
N ILE A 41 5.39 14.56 -2.84
CA ILE A 41 6.78 14.37 -2.42
C ILE A 41 7.45 13.33 -3.31
N LEU A 42 6.73 12.25 -3.64
CA LEU A 42 7.23 11.17 -4.48
C LEU A 42 7.34 11.53 -5.97
N ARG A 43 6.54 12.49 -6.44
CA ARG A 43 6.46 12.97 -7.82
C ARG A 43 6.45 14.50 -7.85
N PRO A 44 7.59 15.15 -7.61
CA PRO A 44 7.66 16.61 -7.51
C PRO A 44 7.30 17.32 -8.82
N GLN A 45 7.41 16.66 -9.97
CA GLN A 45 7.05 17.22 -11.28
C GLN A 45 5.52 17.30 -11.48
N GLY A 46 4.73 16.69 -10.60
CA GLY A 46 3.27 16.62 -10.72
C GLY A 46 2.82 15.96 -12.04
N PHE A 47 1.64 16.34 -12.52
CA PHE A 47 1.01 15.78 -13.72
C PHE A 47 0.89 16.83 -14.82
N ARG A 48 2.03 17.33 -15.26
CA ARG A 48 2.12 18.29 -16.35
C ARG A 48 2.02 17.61 -17.72
N PRO A 49 1.44 18.27 -18.73
CA PRO A 49 1.30 17.71 -20.09
C PRO A 49 2.66 17.49 -20.79
N ASP A 50 3.69 18.21 -20.37
CA ASP A 50 5.09 18.09 -20.83
C ASP A 50 5.87 16.94 -20.17
N ASN A 51 5.30 16.24 -19.20
CA ASN A 51 5.98 15.11 -18.56
C ASN A 51 6.05 13.89 -19.50
N LEU A 52 7.11 13.10 -19.34
CA LEU A 52 7.24 11.81 -20.02
C LEU A 52 6.03 10.90 -19.68
N PRO A 53 5.49 10.18 -20.68
CA PRO A 53 4.54 9.10 -20.42
C PRO A 53 5.26 8.07 -19.53
N HIS A 54 4.63 7.65 -18.43
CA HIS A 54 5.18 6.65 -17.49
C HIS A 54 6.29 7.11 -16.53
N LEU A 55 6.41 8.41 -16.23
CA LEU A 55 7.35 8.91 -15.21
C LEU A 55 7.27 8.19 -13.83
N CYS A 56 6.08 7.66 -13.48
CA CYS A 56 5.88 6.92 -12.23
C CYS A 56 6.25 5.43 -12.29
N GLU A 57 6.45 4.84 -13.47
CA GLU A 57 6.60 3.38 -13.60
C GLU A 57 7.72 2.81 -12.70
N PRO A 58 8.95 3.37 -12.67
CA PRO A 58 10.00 2.84 -11.80
C PRO A 58 9.67 2.94 -10.30
N LEU A 59 8.89 3.95 -9.91
CA LEU A 59 8.38 4.05 -8.54
C LEU A 59 7.30 2.99 -8.30
N THR A 60 6.33 2.88 -9.21
CA THR A 60 5.23 1.91 -9.14
C THR A 60 5.74 0.49 -9.02
N CYS A 61 6.64 0.04 -9.89
CA CYS A 61 7.21 -1.32 -9.85
C CYS A 61 7.88 -1.60 -8.49
N ARG A 62 8.69 -0.66 -7.97
CA ARG A 62 9.33 -0.81 -6.66
C ARG A 62 8.32 -0.86 -5.51
N THR A 63 7.26 -0.05 -5.57
CA THR A 63 6.22 -0.08 -4.52
C THR A 63 5.38 -1.35 -4.56
N ILE A 64 5.16 -1.94 -5.74
CA ILE A 64 4.50 -3.23 -5.88
C ILE A 64 5.37 -4.32 -5.28
N GLN A 65 6.66 -4.39 -5.63
CA GLN A 65 7.58 -5.36 -5.04
C GLN A 65 7.64 -5.24 -3.52
N PHE A 66 7.79 -4.02 -3.00
CA PHE A 66 7.74 -3.76 -1.56
C PHE A 66 6.45 -4.27 -0.91
N SER A 67 5.31 -4.13 -1.58
CA SER A 67 4.02 -4.58 -1.06
C SER A 67 3.93 -6.10 -1.01
N ILE A 68 4.44 -6.78 -2.03
CA ILE A 68 4.56 -8.25 -2.07
C ILE A 68 5.45 -8.71 -0.91
N ASP A 69 6.63 -8.12 -0.76
CA ASP A 69 7.60 -8.49 0.28
C ASP A 69 7.08 -8.23 1.70
N PHE A 70 6.17 -7.25 1.86
CA PHE A 70 5.56 -6.94 3.14
C PHE A 70 4.44 -7.91 3.54
N ILE A 71 3.68 -8.42 2.58
CA ILE A 71 2.55 -9.30 2.83
C ILE A 71 3.10 -10.73 2.99
N PRO A 72 2.97 -11.35 4.17
CA PRO A 72 3.44 -12.71 4.34
C PRO A 72 2.58 -13.70 3.53
N ASP A 73 3.22 -14.78 3.06
CA ASP A 73 2.65 -15.80 2.16
C ASP A 73 1.26 -16.33 2.59
N HIS A 74 1.05 -16.49 3.89
CA HIS A 74 -0.20 -16.98 4.48
C HIS A 74 -1.36 -15.95 4.51
N ALA A 75 -1.12 -14.69 4.14
CA ALA A 75 -2.17 -13.67 4.05
C ALA A 75 -2.85 -13.63 2.67
N LEU A 76 -2.34 -14.39 1.69
CA LEU A 76 -2.91 -14.51 0.33
C LEU A 76 -3.84 -15.72 0.16
N GLY A 77 -3.93 -16.61 1.17
CA GLY A 77 -4.67 -17.88 1.11
C GLY A 77 -6.18 -17.80 1.40
N SER A 78 -6.86 -16.70 1.09
CA SER A 78 -8.34 -16.62 1.15
C SER A 78 -8.98 -16.24 -0.19
N MET A 79 -8.27 -16.45 -1.30
CA MET A 79 -8.76 -16.30 -2.66
C MET A 79 -8.73 -17.62 -3.46
N GLU A 80 -8.93 -18.76 -2.80
CA GLU A 80 -9.29 -20.02 -3.45
C GLU A 80 -10.49 -20.63 -2.71
N ASP A 81 -11.70 -20.17 -3.04
CA ASP A 81 -12.93 -20.92 -2.83
C ASP A 81 -13.95 -20.46 -3.89
N ASN A 82 -13.80 -21.01 -5.11
CA ASN A 82 -14.88 -21.59 -5.94
C ASN A 82 -14.36 -22.01 -7.32
#